data_AF-A0A3N9UDN7-F1
#
_entry.id   AF-A0A3N9UDN7-F1
#
_cell.length_a   1.000
_cell.length_b   1.000
_cell.length_c   1.000
_cell.angle_alpha   90.00
_cell.angle_beta   90.00
_cell.angle_gamma   90.00
#
_symmetry.space_group_name_H-M   'P 1'
#
loop_
_entity.id
_entity.type
_entity.pdbx_description
1 polymer ?
#
loop_
_entity_poly.entity_id
_entity_poly.type
_entity_poly.pdbx_seq_one_letter_code
_entity_poly.pdbx_strand_id
1 'polypeptide(L)' 'MFKKLNDFDEEHPYLGVLIAAVVGSVIGILIEYVVNGDFVKSGFYGVLFFNAGWLLYARRRVKKKRSS' A
#
# COMPACT_ATOMS: atom_id res chain seq x y z
N MET A 1 19.56 -7.96 -5.51
CA MET A 1 18.76 -6.71 -5.57
C MET A 1 17.64 -6.68 -4.53
N PHE A 2 16.85 -7.75 -4.36
CA PHE A 2 15.79 -7.84 -3.33
C PHE A 2 16.27 -7.88 -1.86
N LYS A 3 17.50 -8.35 -1.58
CA LYS A 3 18.04 -8.38 -0.20
C LYS A 3 18.14 -6.98 0.43
N LYS A 4 18.62 -5.98 -0.31
CA LYS A 4 18.74 -4.60 0.18
C LYS A 4 17.39 -3.96 0.52
N LEU A 5 16.34 -4.28 -0.25
CA LEU A 5 14.98 -3.81 0.07
C LEU A 5 14.47 -4.44 1.37
N ASN A 6 14.80 -5.71 1.62
CA ASN A 6 14.38 -6.41 2.82
C ASN A 6 15.11 -5.90 4.08
N ASP A 7 16.40 -5.58 3.98
CA ASP A 7 17.14 -4.93 5.08
C ASP A 7 16.60 -3.51 5.35
N PHE A 8 16.23 -2.76 4.31
CA PHE A 8 15.68 -1.41 4.45
C PHE A 8 14.28 -1.39 5.09
N ASP A 9 13.44 -2.39 4.77
CA ASP A 9 12.12 -2.59 5.42
C ASP A 9 12.27 -3.04 6.88
N GLU A 10 13.37 -3.70 7.22
CA GLU A 10 13.66 -4.19 8.58
C GLU A 10 14.26 -3.08 9.47
N GLU A 11 15.07 -2.19 8.89
CA GLU A 11 15.67 -1.03 9.56
C GLU A 11 14.70 0.16 9.66
N HIS A 12 13.79 0.32 8.69
CA HIS A 12 12.79 1.40 8.66
C HIS A 12 11.37 0.90 8.36
N PRO A 13 10.75 0.15 9.28
CA PRO A 13 9.45 -0.51 9.06
C PRO A 13 8.29 0.46 8.76
N TYR A 14 8.41 1.73 9.17
CA TYR A 14 7.40 2.76 8.90
C TYR A 14 7.58 3.46 7.55
N LEU A 15 8.80 3.49 7.01
CA LEU A 15 9.07 4.12 5.72
C LEU A 15 8.46 3.32 4.56
N GLY A 16 8.50 1.98 4.64
CA GLY A 16 7.82 1.12 3.66
C GLY A 16 6.30 1.35 3.64
N VAL A 17 5.70 1.54 4.81
CA VAL A 17 4.26 1.87 4.94
C VAL A 17 3.96 3.26 4.36
N LEU A 18 4.81 4.26 4.65
CA LEU A 18 4.64 5.62 4.14
C LEU A 18 4.75 5.67 2.62
N ILE A 19 5.76 5.02 2.04
CA ILE A 19 5.95 4.93 0.59
C ILE A 19 4.77 4.22 -0.07
N ALA A 20 4.32 3.10 0.50
CA ALA A 20 3.15 2.38 0.00
C ALA A 20 1.87 3.24 0.06
N ALA A 21 1.68 4.03 1.13
CA ALA A 21 0.54 4.93 1.27
C ALA A 21 0.56 6.07 0.25
N VAL A 22 1.73 6.68 0.02
CA VAL A 22 1.90 7.76 -0.98
C VAL A 22 1.69 7.21 -2.39
N VAL A 23 2.36 6.12 -2.73
CA VAL A 23 2.26 5.49 -4.06
C VAL A 23 0.84 4.99 -4.32
N GLY A 24 0.22 4.35 -3.34
CA GLY A 24 -1.17 3.87 -3.44
C GLY A 24 -2.18 5.01 -3.61
N SER A 25 -1.99 6.14 -2.93
CA SER A 25 -2.85 7.31 -3.08
C SER A 25 -2.70 7.94 -4.47
N VAL A 26 -1.45 8.12 -4.94
CA VAL A 26 -1.15 8.67 -6.26
C VAL A 26 -1.74 7.79 -7.37
N ILE A 27 -1.55 6.47 -7.28
CA ILE A 27 -2.12 5.51 -8.25
C ILE A 27 -3.65 5.52 -8.21
N GLY A 28 -4.26 5.56 -7.02
CA GLY A 28 -5.72 5.62 -6.88
C GLY A 28 -6.32 6.86 -7.54
N ILE A 29 -5.71 8.03 -7.28
CA ILE A 29 -6.11 9.29 -7.89
C ILE A 29 -5.91 9.26 -9.42
N LEU A 30 -4.79 8.71 -9.89
CA LEU A 30 -4.48 8.58 -11.32
C LEU A 30 -5.48 7.69 -12.06
N ILE A 31 -5.80 6.52 -11.51
CA ILE A 31 -6.78 5.60 -12.11
C ILE A 31 -8.15 6.27 -12.18
N GLU A 32 -8.57 6.94 -11.10
CA GLU A 32 -9.86 7.63 -11.07
C GLU A 32 -9.92 8.76 -12.10
N TYR A 33 -8.84 9.54 -12.25
CA TYR A 33 -8.72 10.59 -13.25
C TYR A 33 -8.75 10.05 -14.69
N VAL A 34 -8.06 8.93 -14.97
CA VAL A 34 -8.02 8.33 -16.31
C VAL A 34 -9.36 7.70 -16.69
N VAL A 35 -10.07 7.08 -15.75
CA VAL A 35 -11.32 6.35 -16.03
C VAL A 35 -12.52 7.28 -16.11
N ASN A 36 -12.64 8.25 -15.19
CA ASN A 36 -13.80 9.14 -15.13
C ASN A 36 -13.54 10.52 -15.78
N GLY A 37 -12.29 10.87 -16.07
CA GLY A 37 -11.94 12.20 -16.58
C GLY A 37 -12.15 13.34 -15.57
N ASP A 38 -12.49 13.00 -14.31
CA ASP A 38 -12.84 13.93 -13.25
C ASP A 38 -12.43 13.34 -11.89
N PHE A 39 -12.15 14.21 -10.91
CA PHE A 39 -11.82 13.80 -9.53
C PHE A 39 -13.09 13.41 -8.79
N VAL A 40 -13.67 12.28 -9.18
CA VAL A 40 -14.86 11.73 -8.52
C VAL A 40 -14.47 11.29 -7.10
N LYS A 41 -15.40 11.27 -6.15
CA LYS A 41 -15.15 10.76 -4.78
C LYS A 41 -15.20 9.23 -4.71
N SER A 42 -15.36 8.55 -5.85
CA SER A 42 -15.67 7.12 -5.96
C SER A 42 -14.44 6.23 -5.75
N GLY A 43 -13.28 6.70 -6.15
CA GLY A 43 -11.98 6.07 -5.97
C GLY A 43 -11.50 6.20 -4.53
N PHE A 44 -12.16 7.01 -3.70
CA PHE A 44 -12.05 6.88 -2.25
C PHE A 44 -12.40 5.46 -1.78
N TYR A 45 -13.43 4.83 -2.36
CA TYR A 45 -13.78 3.44 -2.06
C TYR A 45 -12.75 2.45 -2.64
N GLY A 46 -12.18 2.74 -3.82
CA GLY A 46 -11.11 1.94 -4.40
C GLY A 46 -9.82 1.96 -3.56
N VAL A 47 -9.40 3.15 -3.11
CA VAL A 47 -8.26 3.36 -2.22
C VAL A 47 -8.51 2.72 -0.87
N LEU A 48 -9.72 2.83 -0.31
CA LEU A 48 -10.12 2.14 0.92
C LEU A 48 -10.03 0.62 0.76
N PHE A 49 -10.56 0.07 -0.33
CA PHE A 49 -10.51 -1.37 -0.60
C PHE A 49 -9.08 -1.87 -0.76
N PHE A 50 -8.25 -1.12 -1.50
CA PHE A 50 -6.84 -1.45 -1.72
C PHE A 50 -6.05 -1.37 -0.42
N ASN A 51 -6.24 -0.32 0.38
CA ASN A 51 -5.63 -0.20 1.70
C ASN A 51 -6.08 -1.33 2.63
N ALA A 52 -7.37 -1.68 2.66
CA ALA A 52 -7.88 -2.79 3.46
C ALA A 52 -7.23 -4.13 3.05
N GLY A 53 -7.11 -4.39 1.75
CA GLY A 53 -6.42 -5.56 1.22
C GLY A 53 -4.94 -5.60 1.61
N TRP A 54 -4.24 -4.47 1.50
CA TRP A 54 -2.83 -4.34 1.87
C TRP A 54 -2.61 -4.54 3.37
N LEU A 55 -3.50 -4.01 4.21
CA LEU A 55 -3.45 -4.13 5.66
C LEU A 55 -3.67 -5.58 6.12
N LEU A 56 -4.58 -6.30 5.46
CA LEU A 56 -4.78 -7.74 5.67
C LEU A 56 -3.56 -8.56 5.22
N TYR A 57 -2.96 -8.22 4.08
CA TYR A 57 -1.74 -8.87 3.60
C TYR A 57 -0.56 -8.66 4.56
N ALA A 58 -0.36 -7.42 5.02
CA ALA A 58 0.65 -7.07 6.02
C ALA A 58 0.42 -7.81 7.35
N ARG A 59 -0.83 -7.86 7.84
CA ARG A 59 -1.19 -8.65 9.04
C ARG A 59 -0.84 -10.13 8.90
N ARG A 60 -1.09 -10.74 7.73
CA ARG A 60 -0.71 -12.14 7.47
C ARG A 60 0.80 -12.34 7.47
N ARG A 61 1.57 -11.40 6.92
CA ARG A 61 3.05 -11.43 6.95
C ARG A 61 3.60 -11.33 8.38
N VAL A 62 3.08 -10.41 9.19
CA VAL A 62 3.50 -10.25 10.60
C VAL A 62 3.14 -11.48 11.44
N LYS A 63 1.93 -12.04 11.28
CA LYS A 63 1.56 -13.29 11.96
C LYS A 63 2.48 -14.46 11.60
N LYS A 64 2.89 -14.55 10.32
CA LYS A 64 3.81 -15.60 9.86
C LYS A 64 5.22 -15.43 10.42
N LYS A 65 5.71 -14.18 10.58
CA LYS A 65 7.02 -13.88 11.18
C LYS A 65 7.06 -14.07 12.71
N ARG A 66 5.91 -13.98 13.39
CA ARG A 66 5.81 -14.15 14.86
C ARG A 66 5.64 -15.62 15.31
N SER A 67 5.48 -16.55 14.36
CA SER A 67 5.27 -17.98 14.61
C SER A 67 6.43 -18.86 14.11
N SER A 68 7.54 -18.24 13.67
CA SER A 68 8.78 -18.90 13.27
C SER A 68 9.91 -18.39 14.15
#